data_AF-A0A523FX75-F1
#
_entry.id   AF-A0A523FX75-F1
#
_cell.length_a   1.000
_cell.length_b   1.000
_cell.length_c   1.000
_cell.angle_alpha   90.00
_cell.angle_beta   90.00
_cell.angle_gamma   90.00
#
_symmetry.space_group_name_H-M   'P 1'
#
loop_
_entity.id
_entity.type
_entity.pdbx_description
1 polymer ?
#
loop_
_entity_poly.entity_id
_entity_poly.type
_entity_poly.pdbx_seq_one_letter_code
_entity_poly.pdbx_strand_id
1 'polypeptide(L)'
;MSRPGYYSRRACDGKRRRGAAAKKIAARRWKPRYNAGARARAHWRPRGRKLRDGTNRGAAMQELPIDRYFLDRAKAKRGGRLNAYASLTPSRTALVVVDMQDYFVKDGMPSTIAEGQGIVANINRLAAATRAAGGLVVWIQTEAPADADDWANRREATSAERWESRRELLARDGEGFGIFPACAVESEDQLATKIRYSAFIPYPSQLDTLLRDRGMDTLLIAGVATSTCCESTARDASMWGYRTIMVSDANADQTEALHRHTLGKFLTTFGDVQTTGQLTEKLAMGAELAVPAQ
;
A
#
# COMPACT_ATOMS: atom_id res chain seq x y z
N MET A 1 42.86 65.41 9.98
CA MET A 1 41.99 66.59 9.80
C MET A 1 41.13 66.40 8.55
N SER A 2 39.91 66.90 8.64
CA SER A 2 38.69 66.51 7.90
C SER A 2 38.64 66.82 6.40
N ARG A 3 37.84 66.02 5.67
CA ARG A 3 37.15 66.42 4.41
C ARG A 3 36.17 67.57 4.71
N PRO A 4 35.73 68.41 3.74
CA PRO A 4 34.71 68.06 2.72
C PRO A 4 35.02 68.74 1.36
N GLY A 5 34.35 68.53 0.24
CA GLY A 5 33.14 67.83 -0.16
C GLY A 5 32.76 68.37 -1.55
N TYR A 6 32.03 67.63 -2.38
CA TYR A 6 31.18 68.21 -3.43
C TYR A 6 30.14 67.17 -3.84
N TYR A 7 28.87 67.49 -3.61
CA TYR A 7 27.72 66.85 -4.22
C TYR A 7 26.90 67.97 -4.87
N SER A 8 26.61 67.85 -6.16
CA SER A 8 25.45 68.52 -6.74
C SER A 8 24.55 67.45 -7.38
N ARG A 9 23.26 67.53 -7.03
CA ARG A 9 22.19 66.62 -7.40
C ARG A 9 21.63 67.02 -8.76
N ARG A 10 21.17 66.04 -9.53
CA ARG A 10 19.77 66.00 -9.97
C ARG A 10 19.37 64.60 -10.45
N ALA A 11 18.22 64.17 -9.97
CA ALA A 11 17.57 62.90 -10.21
C ALA A 11 16.71 62.95 -11.49
N CYS A 12 16.49 61.79 -12.13
CA CYS A 12 15.14 61.24 -12.33
C CYS A 12 15.21 59.84 -12.98
N ASP A 13 14.58 58.89 -12.30
CA ASP A 13 13.77 57.77 -12.75
C ASP A 13 14.13 56.93 -14.00
N GLY A 14 14.08 55.61 -13.82
CA GLY A 14 13.51 54.74 -14.85
C GLY A 14 14.09 53.34 -14.99
N LYS A 15 13.58 52.41 -14.18
CA LYS A 15 13.30 51.00 -14.52
C LYS A 15 14.48 50.03 -14.75
N ARG A 16 14.58 49.12 -13.77
CA ARG A 16 15.15 47.77 -13.86
C ARG A 16 14.68 47.02 -15.11
N ARG A 17 15.61 46.41 -15.84
CA ARG A 17 15.45 45.11 -16.53
C ARG A 17 16.84 44.62 -16.94
N ARG A 18 17.34 43.58 -16.27
CA ARG A 18 18.40 42.70 -16.79
C ARG A 18 17.86 41.28 -16.77
N GLY A 19 17.69 40.73 -17.96
CA GLY A 19 17.27 39.36 -18.19
C GLY A 19 18.41 38.40 -17.93
N ALA A 20 18.08 37.26 -17.34
CA ALA A 20 18.88 36.05 -17.41
C ALA A 20 17.92 34.90 -17.79
N ALA A 21 18.32 34.15 -18.82
CA ALA A 21 17.51 33.22 -19.56
C ALA A 21 17.11 31.99 -18.75
N ALA A 22 15.81 31.71 -18.67
CA ALA A 22 15.28 30.43 -18.21
C ALA A 22 15.33 29.40 -19.36
N LYS A 23 16.10 28.32 -19.17
CA LYS A 23 16.07 27.16 -20.07
C LYS A 23 14.74 26.42 -19.91
N LYS A 24 13.90 26.46 -20.95
CA LYS A 24 12.70 25.61 -21.08
C LYS A 24 13.13 24.18 -21.38
N ILE A 25 12.85 23.25 -20.47
CA ILE A 25 12.84 21.81 -20.78
C ILE A 25 11.44 21.49 -21.31
N ALA A 26 11.35 21.15 -22.59
CA ALA A 26 10.10 20.76 -23.24
C ALA A 26 9.65 19.38 -22.75
N ALA A 27 8.47 19.31 -22.12
CA ALA A 27 7.82 18.06 -21.79
C ALA A 27 7.43 17.31 -23.08
N ARG A 28 8.04 16.14 -23.30
CA ARG A 28 7.63 15.22 -24.37
C ARG A 28 6.25 14.63 -24.04
N ARG A 29 5.26 15.08 -24.79
CA ARG A 29 3.85 14.63 -24.71
C ARG A 29 3.73 13.23 -25.31
N TRP A 30 3.55 12.21 -24.46
CA TRP A 30 3.26 10.84 -24.87
C TRP A 30 1.78 10.71 -25.28
N LYS A 31 1.52 10.09 -26.44
CA LYS A 31 0.16 9.76 -26.92
C LYS A 31 0.02 8.23 -27.01
N PRO A 32 -1.01 7.59 -26.44
CA PRO A 32 -1.23 6.16 -26.62
C PRO A 32 -1.91 5.90 -27.98
N ARG A 33 -1.40 4.90 -28.73
CA ARG A 33 -2.10 4.32 -29.88
C ARG A 33 -2.90 3.12 -29.36
N TYR A 34 -4.23 3.23 -29.39
CA TYR A 34 -5.13 2.10 -29.19
C TYR A 34 -5.23 1.30 -30.48
N ASN A 35 -5.10 -0.03 -30.39
CA ASN A 35 -5.58 -0.95 -31.41
C ASN A 35 -6.69 -1.81 -30.79
N ALA A 36 -7.88 -1.71 -31.36
CA ALA A 36 -9.03 -2.54 -31.04
C ALA A 36 -8.98 -3.84 -31.84
N GLY A 37 -9.39 -4.95 -31.21
CA GLY A 37 -9.82 -6.14 -31.94
C GLY A 37 -9.44 -7.47 -31.29
N ALA A 38 -10.42 -8.10 -30.63
CA ALA A 38 -10.96 -9.43 -30.96
C ALA A 38 -11.55 -10.09 -29.71
N ARG A 39 -12.84 -10.40 -29.79
CA ARG A 39 -13.63 -11.07 -28.74
C ARG A 39 -13.39 -12.58 -28.79
N ALA A 40 -13.24 -13.22 -27.64
CA ALA A 40 -13.51 -14.65 -27.49
C ALA A 40 -14.31 -14.85 -26.20
N ARG A 41 -15.55 -15.35 -26.35
CA ARG A 41 -16.41 -15.77 -25.24
C ARG A 41 -16.07 -17.23 -24.93
N ALA A 42 -15.78 -17.55 -23.68
CA ALA A 42 -15.75 -18.92 -23.20
C ALA A 42 -16.75 -19.06 -22.04
N HIS A 43 -17.75 -19.93 -22.22
CA HIS A 43 -18.74 -20.27 -21.21
C HIS A 43 -18.15 -21.29 -20.24
N TRP A 44 -18.20 -20.98 -18.94
CA TRP A 44 -17.82 -21.89 -17.87
C TRP A 44 -19.08 -22.49 -17.22
N ARG A 45 -19.10 -23.82 -17.03
CA ARG A 45 -20.13 -24.57 -16.29
C ARG A 45 -19.45 -25.29 -15.11
N PRO A 46 -19.99 -25.23 -13.88
CA PRO A 46 -19.40 -25.93 -12.75
C PRO A 46 -19.82 -27.41 -12.72
N ARG A 47 -18.87 -28.31 -12.42
CA ARG A 47 -19.17 -29.70 -12.03
C ARG A 47 -19.11 -29.81 -10.50
N GLY A 48 -20.10 -30.52 -9.96
CA GLY A 48 -20.38 -30.65 -8.53
C GLY A 48 -19.26 -31.28 -7.70
N ARG A 49 -19.22 -30.87 -6.43
CA ARG A 49 -18.25 -31.28 -5.42
C ARG A 49 -18.82 -32.48 -4.65
N LYS A 50 -18.12 -33.62 -4.64
CA LYS A 50 -18.39 -34.71 -3.69
C LYS A 50 -17.69 -34.38 -2.36
N LEU A 51 -18.45 -34.43 -1.27
CA LEU A 51 -17.96 -34.35 0.10
C LEU A 51 -17.17 -35.62 0.42
N ARG A 52 -15.99 -35.46 1.00
CA ARG A 52 -15.28 -36.53 1.71
C ARG A 52 -15.08 -36.08 3.14
N ASP A 53 -15.48 -36.95 4.07
CA ASP A 53 -15.12 -36.86 5.48
C ASP A 53 -13.60 -37.05 5.65
N GLY A 54 -13.08 -36.59 6.78
CA GLY A 54 -11.71 -36.85 7.15
C GLY A 54 -11.31 -36.14 8.43
N THR A 55 -11.41 -36.85 9.53
CA THR A 55 -10.63 -36.63 10.75
C THR A 55 -9.13 -36.77 10.43
N ASN A 56 -8.35 -35.70 10.55
CA ASN A 56 -6.95 -35.80 11.03
C ASN A 56 -6.41 -34.42 11.44
N ARG A 57 -6.09 -34.25 12.73
CA ARG A 57 -5.41 -33.06 13.26
C ARG A 57 -3.89 -33.27 13.16
N GLY A 58 -3.32 -32.84 12.04
CA GLY A 58 -1.91 -32.42 11.97
C GLY A 58 -1.91 -30.90 11.82
N ALA A 59 -0.95 -30.19 12.43
CA ALA A 59 -0.83 -28.73 12.32
C ALA A 59 -0.80 -28.31 10.84
N ALA A 60 -1.94 -27.86 10.34
CA ALA A 60 -2.11 -27.52 8.94
C ALA A 60 -1.33 -26.24 8.68
N MET A 61 -0.24 -26.33 7.90
CA MET A 61 0.22 -25.22 7.08
C MET A 61 -1.01 -24.68 6.36
N GLN A 62 -1.54 -23.52 6.77
CA GLN A 62 -2.72 -22.97 6.13
C GLN A 62 -2.40 -22.78 4.65
N GLU A 63 -3.09 -23.53 3.80
CA GLU A 63 -2.92 -23.44 2.37
C GLU A 63 -3.34 -22.03 1.93
N LEU A 64 -2.48 -21.35 1.15
CA LEU A 64 -2.79 -20.01 0.67
C LEU A 64 -4.13 -20.04 -0.08
N PRO A 65 -5.02 -19.04 0.10
CA PRO A 65 -6.33 -19.02 -0.52
C PRO A 65 -6.25 -18.66 -2.02
N ILE A 66 -5.32 -19.24 -2.76
CA ILE A 66 -4.98 -18.89 -4.15
C ILE A 66 -5.31 -20.07 -5.06
N ASP A 67 -5.91 -19.78 -6.22
CA ASP A 67 -6.18 -20.80 -7.23
C ASP A 67 -4.87 -21.49 -7.69
N ARG A 68 -4.95 -22.81 -7.88
CA ARG A 68 -3.80 -23.64 -8.22
C ARG A 68 -3.08 -23.16 -9.49
N TYR A 69 -3.82 -22.61 -10.46
CA TYR A 69 -3.25 -21.99 -11.66
C TYR A 69 -2.16 -20.97 -11.33
N PHE A 70 -2.41 -20.08 -10.36
CA PHE A 70 -1.45 -19.03 -10.01
C PHE A 70 -0.23 -19.61 -9.29
N LEU A 71 -0.43 -20.58 -8.40
CA LEU A 71 0.65 -21.25 -7.68
C LEU A 71 1.60 -21.96 -8.65
N ASP A 72 1.05 -22.73 -9.58
CA ASP A 72 1.85 -23.47 -10.58
C ASP A 72 2.54 -22.51 -11.55
N ARG A 73 1.87 -21.44 -11.96
CA ARG A 73 2.47 -20.38 -12.79
C ARG A 73 3.62 -19.67 -12.08
N ALA A 74 3.47 -19.36 -10.80
CA ALA A 74 4.52 -18.72 -10.01
C ALA A 74 5.74 -19.64 -9.88
N LYS A 75 5.54 -20.91 -9.54
CA LYS A 75 6.60 -21.92 -9.47
C LYS A 75 7.32 -22.11 -10.81
N ALA A 76 6.57 -22.21 -11.90
CA ALA A 76 7.15 -22.35 -13.24
C ALA A 76 8.06 -21.16 -13.59
N LYS A 77 7.65 -19.93 -13.27
CA LYS A 77 8.45 -18.72 -13.51
C LYS A 77 9.69 -18.62 -12.60
N ARG A 78 9.69 -19.28 -11.44
CA ARG A 78 10.70 -19.14 -10.38
C ARG A 78 11.56 -20.38 -10.19
N GLY A 79 11.62 -21.26 -11.20
CA GLY A 79 12.44 -22.47 -11.16
C GLY A 79 12.00 -23.44 -10.05
N GLY A 80 10.70 -23.61 -9.86
CA GLY A 80 10.10 -24.50 -8.87
C GLY A 80 9.80 -23.87 -7.50
N ARG A 81 10.41 -22.72 -7.19
CA ARG A 81 10.15 -22.01 -5.92
C ARG A 81 8.81 -21.29 -5.94
N LEU A 82 8.05 -21.40 -4.87
CA LEU A 82 6.83 -20.59 -4.74
C LEU A 82 7.19 -19.12 -4.43
N ASN A 83 8.04 -18.89 -3.44
CA ASN A 83 8.43 -17.55 -2.99
C ASN A 83 9.72 -17.09 -3.70
N ALA A 84 9.71 -15.85 -4.19
CA ALA A 84 10.89 -15.16 -4.69
C ALA A 84 11.87 -14.85 -3.55
N TYR A 85 11.36 -14.53 -2.37
CA TYR A 85 12.08 -14.02 -1.21
C TYR A 85 12.22 -15.10 -0.12
N ALA A 86 13.39 -15.73 -0.05
CA ALA A 86 13.63 -16.83 0.88
C ALA A 86 13.70 -16.36 2.35
N SER A 87 14.41 -15.27 2.61
CA SER A 87 14.62 -14.69 3.95
C SER A 87 14.24 -13.21 3.98
N LEU A 88 14.10 -12.64 5.17
CA LEU A 88 13.90 -11.21 5.39
C LEU A 88 15.09 -10.65 6.17
N THR A 89 15.43 -9.38 5.91
CA THR A 89 16.32 -8.61 6.79
C THR A 89 15.42 -7.70 7.63
N PRO A 90 15.16 -8.02 8.90
CA PRO A 90 14.13 -7.33 9.66
C PRO A 90 14.33 -5.82 9.77
N SER A 91 15.56 -5.37 10.00
CA SER A 91 15.93 -3.94 10.08
C SER A 91 15.79 -3.17 8.76
N ARG A 92 15.44 -3.84 7.66
CA ARG A 92 15.15 -3.24 6.35
C ARG A 92 13.74 -3.60 5.85
N THR A 93 12.93 -4.17 6.73
CA THR A 93 11.55 -4.61 6.45
C THR A 93 10.56 -3.70 7.15
N ALA A 94 9.56 -3.23 6.40
CA ALA A 94 8.42 -2.51 6.94
C ALA A 94 7.12 -3.29 6.77
N LEU A 95 6.30 -3.34 7.81
CA LEU A 95 4.88 -3.66 7.70
C LEU A 95 4.11 -2.38 7.37
N VAL A 96 3.40 -2.38 6.24
CA VAL A 96 2.54 -1.28 5.81
C VAL A 96 1.09 -1.73 5.94
N VAL A 97 0.38 -1.19 6.92
CA VAL A 97 -1.02 -1.51 7.22
C VAL A 97 -1.93 -0.46 6.59
N VAL A 98 -2.71 -0.86 5.59
CA VAL A 98 -3.46 0.05 4.73
C VAL A 98 -4.91 0.18 5.17
N ASP A 99 -5.35 1.40 5.44
CA ASP A 99 -6.76 1.80 5.58
C ASP A 99 -7.56 1.01 6.63
N MET A 100 -6.92 0.57 7.72
CA MET A 100 -7.62 -0.01 8.88
C MET A 100 -8.31 1.07 9.72
N GLN A 101 -9.06 1.95 9.07
CA GLN A 101 -9.82 3.05 9.67
C GLN A 101 -11.28 2.64 9.89
N ASP A 102 -11.95 3.31 10.81
CA ASP A 102 -13.37 3.09 11.10
C ASP A 102 -14.23 3.10 9.82
N TYR A 103 -13.99 4.05 8.90
CA TYR A 103 -14.74 4.14 7.63
C TYR A 103 -14.76 2.84 6.80
N PHE A 104 -13.73 2.00 6.92
CA PHE A 104 -13.60 0.75 6.16
C PHE A 104 -13.82 -0.51 7.01
N VAL A 105 -13.82 -0.41 8.33
CA VAL A 105 -13.79 -1.58 9.24
C VAL A 105 -14.97 -1.60 10.21
N LYS A 106 -15.40 -0.45 10.71
CA LYS A 106 -16.52 -0.32 11.65
C LYS A 106 -17.83 -0.66 10.93
N ASP A 107 -18.68 -1.43 11.59
CA ASP A 107 -19.99 -1.80 11.03
C ASP A 107 -20.86 -0.56 10.82
N GLY A 108 -21.61 -0.57 9.71
CA GLY A 108 -22.53 0.51 9.35
C GLY A 108 -21.90 1.70 8.62
N MET A 109 -20.58 1.73 8.43
CA MET A 109 -19.93 2.75 7.61
C MET A 109 -20.20 2.54 6.10
N PRO A 110 -20.20 3.60 5.27
CA PRO A 110 -20.58 3.49 3.86
C PRO A 110 -19.70 2.58 3.00
N SER A 111 -18.49 2.25 3.45
CA SER A 111 -17.54 1.41 2.72
C SER A 111 -16.94 0.32 3.59
N THR A 112 -17.66 -0.13 4.62
CA THR A 112 -17.25 -1.25 5.48
C THR A 112 -16.94 -2.49 4.64
N ILE A 113 -15.84 -3.15 4.98
CA ILE A 113 -15.50 -4.50 4.57
C ILE A 113 -15.79 -5.42 5.75
N ALA A 114 -16.79 -6.28 5.62
CA ALA A 114 -17.28 -7.11 6.73
C ALA A 114 -16.16 -7.98 7.36
N GLU A 115 -15.24 -8.45 6.53
CA GLU A 115 -14.10 -9.27 6.91
C GLU A 115 -12.93 -8.46 7.47
N GLY A 116 -12.99 -7.12 7.41
CA GLY A 116 -11.94 -6.22 7.87
C GLY A 116 -11.63 -6.37 9.36
N GLN A 117 -12.65 -6.58 10.21
CA GLN A 117 -12.42 -6.84 11.64
C GLN A 117 -11.72 -8.19 11.86
N GLY A 118 -12.01 -9.18 11.02
CA GLY A 118 -11.47 -10.55 11.14
C GLY A 118 -9.96 -10.65 10.93
N ILE A 119 -9.34 -9.68 10.27
CA ILE A 119 -7.89 -9.66 10.02
C ILE A 119 -7.08 -8.91 11.09
N VAL A 120 -7.74 -8.20 12.02
CA VAL A 120 -7.08 -7.35 13.03
C VAL A 120 -6.10 -8.15 13.90
N ALA A 121 -6.48 -9.35 14.35
CA ALA A 121 -5.62 -10.18 15.19
C ALA A 121 -4.33 -10.60 14.46
N ASN A 122 -4.40 -10.87 13.16
CA ASN A 122 -3.24 -11.21 12.34
C ASN A 122 -2.36 -9.97 12.10
N ILE A 123 -2.97 -8.82 11.82
CA ILE A 123 -2.25 -7.54 11.70
C ILE A 123 -1.48 -7.22 12.99
N ASN A 124 -2.14 -7.29 14.15
CA ASN A 124 -1.51 -7.00 15.44
C ASN A 124 -0.36 -7.97 15.74
N ARG A 125 -0.54 -9.26 15.44
CA ARG A 125 0.53 -10.27 15.58
C ARG A 125 1.73 -9.94 14.69
N LEU A 126 1.48 -9.58 13.43
CA LEU A 126 2.55 -9.24 12.50
C LEU A 126 3.25 -7.93 12.89
N ALA A 127 2.50 -6.93 13.35
CA ALA A 127 3.05 -5.66 13.83
C ALA A 127 3.98 -5.87 15.02
N ALA A 128 3.54 -6.64 16.03
CA ALA A 128 4.36 -6.99 17.18
C ALA A 128 5.66 -7.71 16.78
N ALA A 129 5.57 -8.70 15.88
CA ALA A 129 6.75 -9.42 15.39
C ALA A 129 7.70 -8.54 14.59
N THR A 130 7.18 -7.64 13.75
CA THR A 130 7.99 -6.67 12.99
C THR A 130 8.75 -5.75 13.94
N ARG A 131 8.09 -5.17 14.95
CA ARG A 131 8.74 -4.32 15.96
C ARG A 131 9.81 -5.08 16.74
N ALA A 132 9.48 -6.26 17.26
CA ALA A 132 10.40 -7.09 18.04
C ALA A 132 11.66 -7.48 17.25
N ALA A 133 11.54 -7.62 15.92
CA ALA A 133 12.66 -7.91 15.04
C ALA A 133 13.44 -6.65 14.59
N GLY A 134 13.06 -5.45 15.03
CA GLY A 134 13.71 -4.19 14.68
C GLY A 134 13.27 -3.62 13.32
N GLY A 135 12.15 -4.08 12.78
CA GLY A 135 11.53 -3.54 11.56
C GLY A 135 10.62 -2.34 11.84
N LEU A 136 10.09 -1.75 10.76
CA LEU A 136 9.23 -0.58 10.82
C LEU A 136 7.74 -0.97 10.69
N VAL A 137 6.85 -0.37 11.48
CA VAL A 137 5.40 -0.46 11.26
C VAL A 137 4.87 0.90 10.82
N VAL A 138 4.16 0.93 9.69
CA VAL A 138 3.55 2.14 9.13
C VAL A 138 2.06 1.91 8.91
N TRP A 139 1.23 2.72 9.56
CA TRP A 139 -0.21 2.74 9.39
C TRP A 139 -0.60 3.83 8.39
N ILE A 140 -1.31 3.43 7.34
CA ILE A 140 -1.78 4.32 6.29
C ILE A 140 -3.22 4.72 6.56
N GLN A 141 -3.47 6.04 6.57
CA GLN A 141 -4.81 6.60 6.69
C GLN A 141 -5.18 7.33 5.40
N THR A 142 -6.34 7.02 4.84
CA THR A 142 -6.96 7.77 3.76
C THR A 142 -7.60 9.04 4.30
N GLU A 143 -7.24 10.17 3.72
CA GLU A 143 -7.91 11.46 3.89
C GLU A 143 -8.71 11.81 2.61
N ALA A 144 -9.84 12.48 2.79
CA ALA A 144 -10.64 13.06 1.70
C ALA A 144 -10.74 14.59 1.91
N PRO A 145 -9.71 15.36 1.52
CA PRO A 145 -9.63 16.78 1.86
C PRO A 145 -10.71 17.61 1.17
N ALA A 146 -11.05 18.74 1.80
CA ALA A 146 -12.14 19.59 1.33
C ALA A 146 -11.78 20.47 0.12
N ASP A 147 -10.51 20.82 -0.05
CA ASP A 147 -10.02 21.91 -0.90
C ASP A 147 -9.18 21.45 -2.11
N ALA A 148 -8.87 20.16 -2.21
CA ALA A 148 -8.15 19.64 -3.36
C ALA A 148 -9.07 19.54 -4.58
N ASP A 149 -8.50 19.74 -5.78
CA ASP A 149 -9.01 19.21 -7.05
C ASP A 149 -9.12 17.68 -6.93
N ASP A 150 -10.14 17.25 -6.19
CA ASP A 150 -10.19 15.95 -5.57
C ASP A 150 -10.60 14.97 -6.65
N TRP A 151 -9.57 14.28 -7.13
CA TRP A 151 -9.64 13.07 -7.90
C TRP A 151 -10.80 13.04 -8.89
N ALA A 152 -10.76 13.95 -9.88
CA ALA A 152 -11.89 14.23 -10.77
C ALA A 152 -12.58 12.98 -11.36
N ASN A 153 -11.81 11.99 -11.82
CA ASN A 153 -12.39 10.75 -12.37
C ASN A 153 -13.09 9.89 -11.32
N ARG A 154 -12.64 9.91 -10.05
CA ARG A 154 -13.37 9.23 -8.96
C ARG A 154 -14.64 9.99 -8.60
N ARG A 155 -14.57 11.33 -8.56
CA ARG A 155 -15.75 12.19 -8.35
C ARG A 155 -16.81 11.94 -9.42
N GLU A 156 -16.42 11.88 -10.68
CA GLU A 156 -17.32 11.59 -11.81
C GLU A 156 -17.93 10.18 -11.72
N ALA A 157 -17.17 9.20 -11.23
CA ALA A 157 -17.63 7.82 -11.04
C ALA A 157 -18.45 7.59 -9.75
N THR A 158 -18.73 8.63 -8.97
CA THR A 158 -19.41 8.53 -7.66
C THR A 158 -20.60 9.49 -7.63
N SER A 159 -21.71 9.12 -6.97
CA SER A 159 -22.81 10.07 -6.78
C SER A 159 -22.37 11.25 -5.90
N ALA A 160 -22.97 12.43 -6.12
CA ALA A 160 -22.65 13.63 -5.34
C ALA A 160 -22.84 13.41 -3.83
N GLU A 161 -23.91 12.72 -3.44
CA GLU A 161 -24.19 12.35 -2.04
C GLU A 161 -23.09 11.49 -1.43
N ARG A 162 -22.68 10.40 -2.12
CA ARG A 162 -21.60 9.53 -1.64
C ARG A 162 -20.26 10.24 -1.61
N TRP A 163 -20.03 11.15 -2.55
CA TRP A 163 -18.83 11.97 -2.60
C TRP A 163 -18.72 12.88 -1.39
N GLU A 164 -19.80 13.56 -1.03
CA GLU A 164 -19.82 14.46 0.12
C GLU A 164 -19.73 13.69 1.43
N SER A 165 -20.50 12.61 1.59
CA SER A 165 -20.41 11.72 2.75
C SER A 165 -18.98 11.17 2.94
N ARG A 166 -18.30 10.81 1.85
CA ARG A 166 -16.89 10.40 1.92
C ARG A 166 -15.99 11.53 2.41
N ARG A 167 -16.17 12.75 1.92
CA ARG A 167 -15.36 13.92 2.33
C ARG A 167 -15.54 14.23 3.81
N GLU A 168 -16.78 14.22 4.29
CA GLU A 168 -17.10 14.44 5.70
C GLU A 168 -16.51 13.33 6.60
N LEU A 169 -16.76 12.06 6.29
CA LEU A 169 -16.36 10.95 7.16
C LEU A 169 -14.85 10.66 7.15
N LEU A 170 -14.13 11.01 6.08
CA LEU A 170 -12.67 10.85 5.95
C LEU A 170 -11.90 12.18 6.06
N ALA A 171 -12.55 13.26 6.50
CA ALA A 171 -11.83 14.43 7.03
C ALA A 171 -11.09 14.03 8.31
N ARG A 172 -10.02 14.75 8.70
CA ARG A 172 -9.20 14.36 9.87
C ARG A 172 -9.96 14.31 11.19
N ASP A 173 -10.99 15.14 11.30
CA ASP A 173 -11.94 15.21 12.41
C ASP A 173 -13.22 14.40 12.15
N GLY A 174 -13.34 13.75 10.99
CA GLY A 174 -14.44 12.89 10.62
C GLY A 174 -14.44 11.58 11.39
N GLU A 175 -15.64 11.08 11.71
CA GLU A 175 -15.84 9.86 12.50
C GLU A 175 -15.14 8.63 11.88
N GLY A 176 -15.04 8.57 10.55
CA GLY A 176 -14.44 7.45 9.84
C GLY A 176 -12.91 7.49 9.73
N PHE A 177 -12.24 8.59 10.12
CA PHE A 177 -10.82 8.78 9.88
C PHE A 177 -9.90 8.05 10.85
N GLY A 178 -10.33 7.86 12.10
CA GLY A 178 -9.55 7.17 13.12
C GLY A 178 -9.22 5.73 12.73
N ILE A 179 -8.03 5.25 13.13
CA ILE A 179 -7.70 3.83 13.03
C ILE A 179 -8.66 3.04 13.94
N PHE A 180 -9.14 1.91 13.44
CA PHE A 180 -10.09 1.06 14.14
C PHE A 180 -9.55 0.67 15.53
N PRO A 181 -10.28 0.86 16.63
CA PRO A 181 -9.73 0.76 17.99
C PRO A 181 -9.08 -0.58 18.36
N ALA A 182 -9.46 -1.68 17.71
CA ALA A 182 -8.86 -2.99 17.97
C ALA A 182 -7.46 -3.16 17.34
N CYS A 183 -7.03 -2.24 16.47
CA CYS A 183 -5.66 -2.21 15.96
C CYS A 183 -4.69 -1.73 17.04
N ALA A 184 -3.68 -2.55 17.34
CA ALA A 184 -2.66 -2.27 18.36
C ALA A 184 -1.58 -1.33 17.80
N VAL A 185 -1.96 -0.07 17.59
CA VAL A 185 -1.04 1.01 17.20
C VAL A 185 -0.21 1.42 18.41
N GLU A 186 1.11 1.41 18.27
CA GLU A 186 2.04 1.78 19.35
C GLU A 186 2.68 3.14 19.07
N SER A 187 3.22 3.78 20.12
CA SER A 187 3.83 5.11 20.02
C SER A 187 5.07 5.19 19.10
N GLU A 188 5.74 4.06 18.87
CA GLU A 188 6.89 3.95 17.95
C GLU A 188 6.48 3.80 16.47
N ASP A 189 5.23 3.42 16.21
CA ASP A 189 4.73 3.25 14.86
C ASP A 189 4.68 4.58 14.12
N GLN A 190 4.72 4.51 12.79
CA GLN A 190 4.58 5.69 11.95
C GLN A 190 3.17 5.76 11.38
N LEU A 191 2.64 6.97 11.28
CA LEU A 191 1.39 7.26 10.58
C LEU A 191 1.73 7.97 9.26
N ALA A 192 1.07 7.57 8.18
CA ALA A 192 1.18 8.26 6.89
C ALA A 192 -0.20 8.44 6.26
N THR A 193 -0.47 9.65 5.80
CA THR A 193 -1.74 9.96 5.14
C THR A 193 -1.63 9.82 3.62
N LYS A 194 -2.68 9.29 2.99
CA LYS A 194 -2.83 9.21 1.53
C LYS A 194 -4.17 9.80 1.08
N ILE A 195 -4.20 10.26 -0.17
CA ILE A 195 -5.40 10.83 -0.81
C ILE A 195 -5.80 10.09 -2.09
N ARG A 196 -5.11 8.99 -2.42
CA ARG A 196 -5.37 8.11 -3.57
C ARG A 196 -5.40 6.64 -3.10
N TYR A 197 -5.66 5.68 -4.00
CA TYR A 197 -5.64 4.26 -3.62
C TYR A 197 -4.24 3.81 -3.19
N SER A 198 -3.23 4.11 -4.01
CA SER A 198 -1.85 3.83 -3.66
C SER A 198 -1.34 4.83 -2.62
N ALA A 199 -0.66 4.33 -1.58
CA ALA A 199 0.04 5.14 -0.59
C ALA A 199 1.30 5.83 -1.15
N PHE A 200 1.71 5.55 -2.39
CA PHE A 200 2.80 6.23 -3.09
C PHE A 200 2.35 7.45 -3.90
N ILE A 201 1.05 7.77 -3.95
CA ILE A 201 0.51 8.86 -4.77
C ILE A 201 -0.15 9.94 -3.89
N PRO A 202 0.22 11.23 -4.04
CA PRO A 202 1.20 11.78 -5.00
C PRO A 202 2.64 11.47 -4.60
N TYR A 203 3.58 11.70 -5.52
CA TYR A 203 5.01 11.48 -5.29
C TYR A 203 5.78 12.81 -5.12
N PRO A 204 6.68 12.94 -4.12
CA PRO A 204 6.91 11.98 -3.04
C PRO A 204 5.70 11.93 -2.10
N SER A 205 5.39 10.74 -1.60
CA SER A 205 4.35 10.56 -0.58
C SER A 205 4.96 10.54 0.82
N GLN A 206 4.11 10.64 1.85
CA GLN A 206 4.56 10.48 3.23
C GLN A 206 5.15 9.07 3.48
N LEU A 207 4.51 8.03 2.93
CA LEU A 207 5.04 6.66 3.00
C LEU A 207 6.42 6.57 2.34
N ASP A 208 6.57 7.09 1.13
CA ASP A 208 7.84 7.05 0.41
C ASP A 208 8.99 7.73 1.19
N THR A 209 8.70 8.88 1.79
CA THR A 209 9.65 9.61 2.64
C THR A 209 10.07 8.76 3.83
N LEU A 210 9.10 8.21 4.58
CA LEU A 210 9.37 7.37 5.75
C LEU A 210 10.20 6.13 5.43
N LEU A 211 9.92 5.45 4.32
CA LEU A 211 10.63 4.24 3.91
C LEU A 211 12.07 4.55 3.52
N ARG A 212 12.31 5.63 2.78
CA ARG A 212 13.66 6.02 2.34
C ARG A 212 14.53 6.52 3.47
N ASP A 213 13.98 7.36 4.34
CA ASP A 213 14.70 7.91 5.50
C ASP A 213 15.18 6.80 6.44
N ARG A 214 14.47 5.67 6.49
CA ARG A 214 14.82 4.50 7.32
C ARG A 214 15.51 3.38 6.56
N GLY A 215 15.82 3.55 5.27
CA GLY A 215 16.56 2.56 4.47
C GLY A 215 15.81 1.24 4.23
N MET A 216 14.47 1.28 4.24
CA MET A 216 13.62 0.12 3.99
C MET A 216 13.75 -0.35 2.54
N ASP A 217 13.80 -1.66 2.32
CA ASP A 217 13.80 -2.26 0.97
C ASP A 217 12.78 -3.39 0.79
N THR A 218 12.10 -3.78 1.87
CA THR A 218 11.14 -4.87 1.89
C THR A 218 9.84 -4.43 2.54
N LEU A 219 8.71 -4.62 1.87
CA LEU A 219 7.38 -4.23 2.37
C LEU A 219 6.46 -5.45 2.52
N LEU A 220 5.91 -5.60 3.72
CA LEU A 220 4.79 -6.49 4.01
C LEU A 220 3.51 -5.66 3.93
N ILE A 221 2.57 -6.00 3.05
CA ILE A 221 1.36 -5.21 2.81
C ILE A 221 0.17 -5.93 3.45
N ALA A 222 -0.50 -5.25 4.39
CA ALA A 222 -1.67 -5.72 5.11
C ALA A 222 -2.78 -4.66 5.08
N GLY A 223 -3.99 -5.00 5.52
CA GLY A 223 -5.13 -4.09 5.61
C GLY A 223 -6.16 -4.25 4.49
N VAL A 224 -6.86 -3.17 4.16
CA VAL A 224 -8.04 -3.17 3.29
C VAL A 224 -7.99 -2.10 2.18
N ALA A 225 -8.69 -2.24 1.06
CA ALA A 225 -9.16 -3.49 0.48
C ALA A 225 -8.03 -4.18 -0.30
N THR A 226 -8.03 -5.51 -0.33
CA THR A 226 -7.02 -6.35 -1.00
C THR A 226 -6.82 -5.92 -2.46
N SER A 227 -7.90 -5.89 -3.24
CA SER A 227 -7.93 -5.59 -4.69
C SER A 227 -7.82 -4.11 -5.05
N THR A 228 -7.84 -3.20 -4.06
CA THR A 228 -7.84 -1.76 -4.32
C THR A 228 -6.64 -1.09 -3.68
N CYS A 229 -6.73 -0.61 -2.44
CA CYS A 229 -5.68 0.20 -1.82
C CYS A 229 -4.41 -0.62 -1.52
N CYS A 230 -4.59 -1.86 -1.05
CA CYS A 230 -3.48 -2.77 -0.77
C CYS A 230 -2.75 -3.16 -2.06
N GLU A 231 -3.46 -3.68 -3.07
CA GLU A 231 -2.85 -4.04 -4.34
C GLU A 231 -2.24 -2.83 -5.07
N SER A 232 -2.89 -1.66 -5.07
CA SER A 232 -2.34 -0.45 -5.70
C SER A 232 -1.01 -0.06 -5.06
N THR A 233 -0.97 -0.04 -3.72
CA THR A 233 0.27 0.25 -2.97
C THR A 233 1.33 -0.81 -3.22
N ALA A 234 0.96 -2.09 -3.24
CA ALA A 234 1.88 -3.20 -3.43
C ALA A 234 2.48 -3.24 -4.86
N ARG A 235 1.67 -2.92 -5.88
CA ARG A 235 2.13 -2.83 -7.27
C ARG A 235 3.11 -1.68 -7.44
N ASP A 236 2.79 -0.51 -6.90
CA ASP A 236 3.70 0.64 -6.94
C ASP A 236 4.99 0.33 -6.19
N ALA A 237 4.93 -0.26 -4.99
CA ALA A 237 6.10 -0.69 -4.24
C ALA A 237 7.01 -1.63 -5.06
N SER A 238 6.43 -2.65 -5.69
CA SER A 238 7.15 -3.58 -6.56
C SER A 238 7.84 -2.86 -7.72
N MET A 239 7.14 -1.95 -8.39
CA MET A 239 7.68 -1.18 -9.52
C MET A 239 8.71 -0.13 -9.08
N TRP A 240 8.67 0.32 -7.83
CA TRP A 240 9.69 1.16 -7.20
C TRP A 240 10.91 0.38 -6.70
N GLY A 241 10.90 -0.96 -6.83
CA GLY A 241 12.05 -1.83 -6.52
C GLY A 241 12.02 -2.43 -5.12
N TYR A 242 10.95 -2.26 -4.35
CA TYR A 242 10.80 -2.90 -3.05
C TYR A 242 10.49 -4.39 -3.20
N ARG A 243 11.09 -5.22 -2.35
CA ARG A 243 10.68 -6.61 -2.17
C ARG A 243 9.30 -6.63 -1.52
N THR A 244 8.27 -6.92 -2.31
CA THR A 244 6.88 -6.70 -1.86
C THR A 244 6.16 -8.02 -1.61
N ILE A 245 5.53 -8.13 -0.44
CA ILE A 245 4.81 -9.33 -0.01
C ILE A 245 3.42 -8.91 0.45
N MET A 246 2.35 -9.43 -0.17
CA MET A 246 1.00 -9.29 0.38
C MET A 246 0.73 -10.38 1.43
N VAL A 247 0.09 -10.02 2.53
CA VAL A 247 -0.14 -10.92 3.66
C VAL A 247 -1.53 -11.53 3.56
N SER A 248 -1.62 -12.79 3.15
CA SER A 248 -2.90 -13.37 2.70
C SER A 248 -3.99 -13.40 3.77
N ASP A 249 -3.63 -13.59 5.03
CA ASP A 249 -4.54 -13.65 6.18
C ASP A 249 -4.57 -12.34 6.98
N ALA A 250 -3.86 -11.30 6.53
CA ALA A 250 -3.90 -9.94 7.08
C ALA A 250 -4.36 -8.91 6.03
N ASN A 251 -4.96 -9.38 4.93
CA ASN A 251 -5.68 -8.57 3.95
C ASN A 251 -7.13 -9.03 3.85
N ALA A 252 -8.05 -8.10 3.64
CA ALA A 252 -9.47 -8.41 3.43
C ALA A 252 -10.04 -7.61 2.24
N ASP A 253 -11.15 -8.08 1.69
CA ASP A 253 -11.83 -7.44 0.57
C ASP A 253 -13.34 -7.66 0.69
N GLN A 254 -14.13 -6.92 -0.09
CA GLN A 254 -15.59 -6.99 -0.12
C GLN A 254 -16.13 -8.39 -0.44
N THR A 255 -15.35 -9.21 -1.15
CA THR A 255 -15.69 -10.61 -1.39
C THR A 255 -14.44 -11.47 -1.41
N GLU A 256 -14.60 -12.73 -1.03
CA GLU A 256 -13.55 -13.74 -1.15
C GLU A 256 -13.03 -13.86 -2.60
N ALA A 257 -13.90 -13.73 -3.61
CA ALA A 257 -13.49 -13.82 -5.01
C ALA A 257 -12.50 -12.72 -5.42
N LEU A 258 -12.74 -11.47 -5.01
CA LEU A 258 -11.83 -10.35 -5.22
C LEU A 258 -10.50 -10.58 -4.51
N HIS A 259 -10.56 -10.95 -3.24
CA HIS A 259 -9.39 -11.22 -2.41
C HIS A 259 -8.48 -12.29 -3.03
N ARG A 260 -9.03 -13.48 -3.32
CA ARG A 260 -8.28 -14.64 -3.82
C ARG A 260 -7.70 -14.41 -5.21
N HIS A 261 -8.47 -13.80 -6.11
CA HIS A 261 -7.98 -13.49 -7.45
C HIS A 261 -6.82 -12.50 -7.40
N THR A 262 -6.96 -11.45 -6.59
CA THR A 262 -5.93 -10.41 -6.42
C THR A 262 -4.63 -11.01 -5.91
N LEU A 263 -4.67 -11.79 -4.82
CA LEU A 263 -3.48 -12.44 -4.28
C LEU A 263 -2.80 -13.34 -5.32
N GLY A 264 -3.57 -14.16 -6.04
CA GLY A 264 -3.03 -15.02 -7.09
C GLY A 264 -2.38 -14.23 -8.24
N LYS A 265 -3.04 -13.16 -8.68
CA LYS A 265 -2.50 -12.30 -9.74
C LYS A 265 -1.23 -11.58 -9.29
N PHE A 266 -1.22 -11.09 -8.05
CA PHE A 266 -0.07 -10.45 -7.43
C PHE A 266 1.13 -11.40 -7.37
N LEU A 267 0.93 -12.62 -6.86
CA LEU A 267 1.96 -13.66 -6.73
C LEU A 267 2.67 -13.96 -8.06
N THR A 268 1.94 -13.99 -9.16
CA THR A 268 2.53 -14.32 -10.47
C THR A 268 3.28 -13.16 -11.13
N THR A 269 3.03 -11.92 -10.68
CA THR A 269 3.41 -10.72 -11.44
C THR A 269 4.34 -9.79 -10.65
N PHE A 270 4.01 -9.46 -9.41
CA PHE A 270 4.59 -8.31 -8.70
C PHE A 270 5.41 -8.69 -7.46
N GLY A 271 5.08 -9.79 -6.78
CA GLY A 271 5.74 -10.12 -5.52
C GLY A 271 5.36 -11.49 -4.98
N ASP A 272 5.56 -11.68 -3.67
CA ASP A 272 5.16 -12.90 -2.98
C ASP A 272 3.82 -12.71 -2.26
N VAL A 273 3.18 -13.83 -1.93
CA VAL A 273 2.03 -13.87 -1.04
C VAL A 273 2.30 -14.93 0.01
N GLN A 274 2.22 -14.54 1.27
CA GLN A 274 2.55 -15.39 2.41
C GLN A 274 1.56 -15.14 3.55
N THR A 275 1.41 -16.10 4.44
CA THR A 275 0.60 -15.93 5.65
C THR A 275 1.37 -15.15 6.70
N THR A 276 0.63 -14.60 7.66
CA THR A 276 1.21 -13.94 8.82
C THR A 276 2.15 -14.89 9.57
N GLY A 277 1.78 -16.16 9.75
CA GLY A 277 2.63 -17.17 10.40
C GLY A 277 3.99 -17.35 9.72
N GLN A 278 3.99 -17.50 8.39
CA GLN A 278 5.23 -17.62 7.61
C GLN A 278 6.13 -16.38 7.75
N LEU A 279 5.53 -15.20 7.82
CA LEU A 279 6.27 -13.94 7.93
C LEU A 279 6.79 -13.69 9.34
N THR A 280 6.03 -14.04 10.37
CA THR A 280 6.53 -13.97 11.76
C THR A 280 7.72 -14.89 11.99
N GLU A 281 7.69 -16.11 11.42
CA GLU A 281 8.83 -17.03 11.47
C GLU A 281 10.05 -16.45 10.74
N LYS A 282 9.87 -15.90 9.53
CA LYS A 282 10.97 -15.29 8.78
C LYS A 282 11.58 -14.07 9.46
N LEU A 283 10.76 -13.26 10.14
CA LEU A 283 11.24 -12.11 10.90
C LEU A 283 12.07 -12.57 12.11
N ALA A 284 11.58 -13.57 12.86
CA ALA A 284 12.31 -14.13 13.99
C ALA A 284 13.67 -14.72 13.57
N MET A 285 13.68 -15.58 12.53
CA MET A 285 14.91 -16.15 11.99
C MET A 285 15.88 -15.06 11.48
N GLY A 286 15.35 -14.03 10.83
CA GLY A 286 16.16 -12.91 10.34
C GLY A 286 16.78 -12.09 11.46
N ALA A 287 16.12 -11.99 12.61
CA ALA A 287 16.63 -11.29 13.79
C ALA A 287 17.72 -12.10 14.49
N GLU A 288 17.55 -13.41 14.64
CA GLU A 288 18.55 -14.32 15.20
C GLU A 288 19.87 -14.29 14.42
N LEU A 289 19.79 -14.27 13.08
CA LEU A 289 20.97 -14.19 12.21
C LEU A 289 21.67 -12.82 12.23
N ALA A 290 20.99 -11.77 12.71
CA ALA A 290 21.53 -10.42 12.80
C ALA A 290 22.28 -10.16 14.12
N VAL A 291 22.09 -11.01 15.13
CA VAL A 291 22.88 -10.96 16.37
C VAL A 291 24.28 -11.49 16.06
N PRO A 292 25.36 -10.70 16.25
CA PRO A 292 26.71 -11.19 16.02
C PRO A 292 26.96 -12.42 16.91
N ALA A 293 27.50 -13.49 16.32
CA ALA A 293 27.92 -14.66 17.07
C ALA A 293 28.86 -14.23 18.20
N GLN A 294 28.48 -14.57 19.44
CA GLN A 294 29.26 -14.29 20.65
C GLN A 294 30.63 -14.98 20.61
#